data_AF-A0AB33JIR3-F1
#
_entry.id   AF-A0AB33JIR3-F1
#
_cell.length_a   1.000
_cell.length_b   1.000
_cell.length_c   1.000
_cell.angle_alpha   90.00
_cell.angle_beta   90.00
_cell.angle_gamma   90.00
#
_symmetry.space_group_name_H-M   'P 1'
#
loop_
_entity.id
_entity.type
_entity.pdbx_description
1 polymer ?
#
loop_
_entity_poly.entity_id
_entity_poly.type
_entity_poly.pdbx_seq_one_letter_code
_entity_poly.pdbx_strand_id
1 'polypeptide(L)'
;MVLLQLAIVLALIFIGARVGSIGLGIYGMVGVFILVFIFGLKPGKLPIDVMLIIVSVITAAASLQAAGGLDYLVGVAARFLRKHPQQITYYGPLTTWLFCLVAGTAHTSYSLLPIISEIAKNSKIRPERPLSVAAIAASLGITGSPVSAATAAVISTDLLGGRGIELKDILIICIPASLIAILVSAFVQNFVGKELEDDPEYQRRVREGIINPEEDLRKMEEMESHPSKYARRSVWAFLLGVVLVVVFGSAPSLRPSFMVDGVKTTLGMPETIEIIMMAVAALILLIGKADIKKAVGGNVFAAGMNAMVSIFGIAWMGDTFFNGNLEFFKSHIADVVTQYPFLFAIALFLMSIMLFSQAATVRTLYPLGIGLGINPLALVAMFPAVNGYFFIPNYPTEVAAINFDQTGTTRIGRYVLNHSFQLSGFITTFVSIGVGYLIMQML
;
A
#
# COMPACT_ATOMS: atom_id res chain seq x y z
N MET A 1 -27.99 -10.13 18.23
CA MET A 1 -27.49 -8.73 18.32
C MET A 1 -26.19 -8.53 17.56
N VAL A 2 -25.14 -9.34 17.79
CA VAL A 2 -23.85 -9.22 17.08
C VAL A 2 -23.97 -9.25 15.55
N LEU A 3 -24.75 -10.18 15.00
CA LEU A 3 -24.96 -10.28 13.54
C LEU A 3 -25.64 -9.03 12.93
N LEU A 4 -26.54 -8.39 13.68
CA LEU A 4 -27.18 -7.15 13.24
C LEU A 4 -26.18 -5.98 13.25
N GLN A 5 -25.37 -5.87 14.30
CA GLN A 5 -24.28 -4.89 14.37
C GLN A 5 -23.28 -5.11 13.23
N LEU A 6 -22.90 -6.37 12.95
CA LEU A 6 -22.04 -6.73 11.82
C LEU A 6 -22.67 -6.30 10.49
N ALA A 7 -23.94 -6.62 10.26
CA ALA A 7 -24.63 -6.24 9.03
C ALA A 7 -24.63 -4.71 8.84
N ILE A 8 -24.83 -3.94 9.91
CA ILE A 8 -24.76 -2.47 9.88
C ILE A 8 -23.34 -2.00 9.55
N VAL A 9 -22.32 -2.55 10.22
CA VAL A 9 -20.91 -2.22 9.96
C VAL A 9 -20.55 -2.48 8.50
N LEU A 10 -20.90 -3.66 7.97
CA LEU A 10 -20.64 -4.02 6.57
C LEU A 10 -21.42 -3.13 5.60
N ALA A 11 -22.67 -2.79 5.90
CA ALA A 11 -23.48 -1.88 5.07
C ALA A 11 -22.87 -0.47 5.01
N LEU A 12 -22.42 0.07 6.14
CA LEU A 12 -21.80 1.40 6.20
C LEU A 12 -20.44 1.43 5.50
N ILE A 13 -19.64 0.37 5.64
CA ILE A 13 -18.40 0.20 4.86
C ILE A 13 -18.72 0.23 3.36
N PHE A 14 -19.71 -0.55 2.93
CA PHE A 14 -20.08 -0.64 1.52
C PHE A 14 -20.58 0.70 0.95
N ILE A 15 -21.43 1.42 1.71
CA ILE A 15 -21.90 2.75 1.32
C ILE A 15 -20.73 3.74 1.27
N GLY A 16 -19.87 3.76 2.31
CA GLY A 16 -18.71 4.62 2.38
C GLY A 16 -17.72 4.39 1.23
N ALA A 17 -17.48 3.13 0.87
CA ALA A 17 -16.64 2.75 -0.26
C ALA A 17 -17.20 3.23 -1.61
N ARG A 18 -18.53 3.21 -1.78
CA ARG A 18 -19.20 3.74 -3.00
C ARG A 18 -19.16 5.26 -3.10
N VAL A 19 -19.25 5.98 -1.98
CA VAL A 19 -19.11 7.44 -1.95
C VAL A 19 -17.66 7.85 -2.29
N GLY A 20 -16.69 7.03 -1.88
CA GLY A 20 -15.28 7.25 -2.17
C GLY A 20 -14.66 8.41 -1.38
N SER A 21 -13.36 8.64 -1.58
CA SER A 21 -12.60 9.71 -0.90
C SER A 21 -12.75 9.63 0.63
N ILE A 22 -13.02 10.75 1.31
CA ILE A 22 -13.28 10.83 2.75
C ILE A 22 -14.59 10.15 3.19
N GLY A 23 -15.46 9.75 2.27
CA GLY A 23 -16.77 9.16 2.56
C GLY A 23 -16.68 7.91 3.44
N LEU A 24 -15.67 7.08 3.21
CA LEU A 24 -15.42 5.88 3.99
C LEU A 24 -15.15 6.20 5.47
N GLY A 25 -14.46 7.31 5.76
CA GLY A 25 -14.26 7.81 7.12
C GLY A 25 -15.55 8.35 7.74
N ILE A 26 -16.33 9.12 6.98
CA ILE A 26 -17.60 9.71 7.45
C ILE A 26 -18.59 8.61 7.85
N TYR A 27 -18.81 7.61 6.98
CA TYR A 27 -19.71 6.49 7.29
C TYR A 27 -19.18 5.58 8.39
N GLY A 28 -17.85 5.47 8.55
CA GLY A 28 -17.24 4.86 9.73
C GLY A 28 -17.68 5.56 11.02
N MET A 29 -17.66 6.89 11.06
CA MET A 29 -18.12 7.66 12.23
C MET A 29 -19.63 7.54 12.49
N VAL A 30 -20.45 7.46 11.43
CA VAL A 30 -21.88 7.11 11.57
C VAL A 30 -22.04 5.74 12.23
N GLY A 31 -21.18 4.78 11.87
CA GLY A 31 -21.17 3.47 12.49
C GLY A 31 -20.76 3.49 13.96
N VAL A 32 -19.71 4.23 14.31
CA VAL A 32 -19.35 4.46 15.73
C VAL A 32 -20.54 5.04 16.49
N PHE A 33 -21.23 6.04 15.91
CA PHE A 33 -22.41 6.63 16.53
C PHE A 33 -23.51 5.59 16.77
N ILE A 34 -23.84 4.78 15.77
CA ILE A 34 -24.87 3.74 15.91
C ILE A 34 -24.45 2.68 16.95
N LEU A 35 -23.20 2.20 16.90
CA LEU A 35 -22.71 1.18 17.83
C LEU A 35 -22.69 1.66 19.28
N VAL A 36 -22.30 2.91 19.52
CA VAL A 36 -22.19 3.47 20.87
C VAL A 36 -23.55 3.94 21.39
N PHE A 37 -24.25 4.79 20.64
CA PHE A 37 -25.47 5.45 21.14
C PHE A 37 -26.73 4.62 20.99
N ILE A 38 -26.81 3.70 20.01
CA ILE A 38 -27.99 2.84 19.81
C ILE A 38 -27.76 1.46 20.43
N PHE A 39 -26.61 0.83 20.18
CA PHE A 39 -26.31 -0.51 20.71
C PHE A 39 -25.63 -0.52 22.08
N GLY A 40 -25.23 0.64 22.62
CA GLY A 40 -24.64 0.75 23.95
C GLY A 40 -23.23 0.15 24.07
N LEU A 41 -22.52 -0.06 22.95
CA LEU A 41 -21.15 -0.55 22.99
C LEU A 41 -20.22 0.53 23.56
N LYS A 42 -19.23 0.11 24.36
CA LYS A 42 -18.16 1.01 24.77
C LYS A 42 -17.35 1.41 23.53
N PRO A 43 -17.08 2.72 23.30
CA PRO A 43 -16.26 3.13 22.18
C PRO A 43 -14.88 2.48 22.25
N GLY A 44 -14.42 2.01 21.10
CA GLY A 44 -13.09 1.45 20.91
C GLY A 44 -11.98 2.51 21.03
N LYS A 45 -10.74 2.08 20.81
CA LYS A 45 -9.57 2.95 20.79
C LYS A 45 -9.49 3.76 19.50
N LEU A 46 -9.15 5.03 19.66
CA LEU A 46 -8.93 5.93 18.54
C LEU A 46 -7.52 5.72 17.95
N PRO A 47 -7.36 5.61 16.61
CA PRO A 47 -6.06 5.31 15.99
C PRO A 47 -5.16 6.56 15.86
N ILE A 48 -4.98 7.33 16.95
CA ILE A 48 -4.29 8.64 16.95
C ILE A 48 -2.87 8.52 16.38
N ASP A 49 -2.08 7.57 16.89
CA ASP A 49 -0.69 7.32 16.45
C ASP A 49 -0.60 7.15 14.93
N VAL A 50 -1.52 6.39 14.33
CA VAL A 50 -1.49 6.13 12.88
C VAL A 50 -1.88 7.37 12.10
N MET A 51 -2.85 8.14 12.59
CA MET A 51 -3.21 9.40 11.94
C MET A 51 -2.01 10.36 11.92
N LEU A 52 -1.31 10.51 13.05
CA LEU A 52 -0.15 11.40 13.16
C LEU A 52 1.06 10.93 12.33
N ILE A 53 1.33 9.62 12.28
CA ILE A 53 2.33 9.05 11.37
C ILE A 53 1.97 9.37 9.91
N ILE A 54 0.71 9.19 9.51
CA ILE A 54 0.26 9.48 8.13
C ILE A 54 0.45 10.96 7.81
N VAL A 55 0.02 11.89 8.68
CA VAL A 55 0.25 13.33 8.49
C VAL A 55 1.74 13.58 8.22
N SER A 56 2.60 13.02 9.06
CA SER A 56 4.04 13.28 9.05
C SER A 56 4.72 12.74 7.79
N VAL A 57 4.46 11.49 7.42
CA VAL A 57 5.01 10.86 6.21
C VAL A 57 4.50 11.56 4.95
N ILE A 58 3.20 11.83 4.88
CA ILE A 58 2.59 12.47 3.70
C ILE A 58 3.12 13.90 3.55
N THR A 59 3.35 14.62 4.63
CA THR A 59 3.96 15.96 4.58
C THR A 59 5.37 15.90 3.99
N ALA A 60 6.18 14.91 4.36
CA ALA A 60 7.51 14.71 3.77
C ALA A 60 7.44 14.32 2.30
N ALA A 61 6.54 13.40 1.93
CA ALA A 61 6.36 12.96 0.54
C ALA A 61 5.78 14.07 -0.35
N ALA A 62 4.86 14.88 0.16
CA ALA A 62 4.32 16.05 -0.53
C ALA A 62 5.39 17.14 -0.70
N SER A 63 6.27 17.32 0.29
CA SER A 63 7.44 18.20 0.17
C SER A 63 8.41 17.71 -0.91
N LEU A 64 8.64 16.38 -0.99
CA LEU A 64 9.45 15.76 -2.04
C LEU A 64 8.83 16.01 -3.43
N GLN A 65 7.51 15.83 -3.56
CA GLN A 65 6.78 16.12 -4.78
C GLN A 65 6.91 17.60 -5.17
N ALA A 66 6.69 18.52 -4.24
CA ALA A 66 6.78 19.96 -4.48
C ALA A 66 8.18 20.40 -4.92
N ALA A 67 9.22 19.67 -4.51
CA ALA A 67 10.61 19.91 -4.92
C ALA A 67 10.96 19.31 -6.30
N GLY A 68 10.02 18.63 -6.97
CA GLY A 68 10.27 17.87 -8.20
C GLY A 68 11.06 16.57 -7.99
N GLY A 69 11.17 16.11 -6.74
CA GLY A 69 11.96 14.92 -6.39
C GLY A 69 11.34 13.63 -6.92
N LEU A 70 10.00 13.54 -6.97
CA LEU A 70 9.31 12.42 -7.60
C LEU A 70 9.61 12.36 -9.11
N ASP A 71 9.58 13.49 -9.81
CA ASP A 71 9.92 13.56 -11.24
C ASP A 71 11.36 13.11 -11.49
N TYR A 72 12.29 13.49 -10.59
CA TYR A 72 13.67 13.01 -10.66
C TYR A 72 13.79 11.50 -10.52
N LEU A 73 13.13 10.92 -9.52
CA LEU A 73 13.12 9.48 -9.34
C LEU A 73 12.56 8.81 -10.59
N VAL A 74 11.42 9.28 -11.10
CA VAL A 74 10.77 8.75 -12.31
C VAL A 74 11.71 8.77 -13.51
N GLY A 75 12.44 9.87 -13.74
CA GLY A 75 13.42 9.94 -14.81
C GLY A 75 14.58 8.95 -14.64
N VAL A 76 15.00 8.64 -13.41
CA VAL A 76 16.00 7.57 -13.15
C VAL A 76 15.42 6.19 -13.48
N ALA A 77 14.19 5.92 -13.04
CA ALA A 77 13.49 4.66 -13.32
C ALA A 77 13.27 4.47 -14.83
N ALA A 78 12.84 5.51 -15.54
CA ALA A 78 12.65 5.50 -16.99
C ALA A 78 13.93 5.05 -17.72
N ARG A 79 15.07 5.69 -17.40
CA ARG A 79 16.37 5.35 -17.99
C ARG A 79 16.78 3.91 -17.70
N PHE A 80 16.51 3.41 -16.49
CA PHE A 80 16.81 2.02 -16.14
C PHE A 80 15.95 1.04 -16.96
N LEU A 81 14.63 1.25 -16.99
CA LEU A 81 13.71 0.38 -17.73
C LEU A 81 14.00 0.38 -19.23
N ARG A 82 14.36 1.53 -19.82
CA ARG A 82 14.74 1.65 -21.23
C ARG A 82 16.03 0.91 -21.59
N LYS A 83 16.96 0.76 -20.64
CA LYS A 83 18.17 -0.06 -20.84
C LYS A 83 17.88 -1.56 -20.83
N HIS A 84 16.74 -1.97 -20.27
CA HIS A 84 16.34 -3.36 -20.11
C HIS A 84 14.94 -3.66 -20.68
N PRO A 85 14.67 -3.31 -21.96
CA PRO A 85 13.32 -3.36 -22.54
C PRO A 85 12.76 -4.78 -22.62
N GLN A 86 13.62 -5.76 -22.96
CA GLN A 86 13.24 -7.17 -23.09
C GLN A 86 12.85 -7.83 -21.76
N GLN A 87 13.24 -7.23 -20.62
CA GLN A 87 12.92 -7.75 -19.29
C GLN A 87 11.84 -6.91 -18.57
N ILE A 88 11.05 -6.12 -19.31
CA ILE A 88 10.06 -5.19 -18.74
C ILE A 88 9.02 -5.89 -17.84
N THR A 89 8.67 -7.15 -18.12
CA THR A 89 7.78 -7.98 -17.29
C THR A 89 8.34 -8.23 -15.89
N TYR A 90 9.66 -8.18 -15.69
CA TYR A 90 10.30 -8.29 -14.39
C TYR A 90 10.67 -6.90 -13.83
N TYR A 91 11.41 -6.11 -14.61
CA TYR A 91 11.97 -4.85 -14.10
C TYR A 91 10.92 -3.76 -13.93
N GLY A 92 9.86 -3.73 -14.73
CA GLY A 92 8.74 -2.81 -14.53
C GLY A 92 8.11 -2.98 -13.14
N PRO A 93 7.61 -4.17 -12.81
CA PRO A 93 7.05 -4.44 -11.48
C PRO A 93 8.03 -4.27 -10.32
N LEU A 94 9.30 -4.71 -10.46
CA LEU A 94 10.31 -4.53 -9.41
C LEU A 94 10.63 -3.06 -9.15
N THR A 95 10.71 -2.25 -10.21
CA THR A 95 10.93 -0.80 -10.09
C THR A 95 9.74 -0.13 -9.42
N THR A 96 8.52 -0.50 -9.80
CA THR A 96 7.29 -0.01 -9.17
C THR A 96 7.20 -0.39 -7.69
N TRP A 97 7.50 -1.64 -7.35
CA TRP A 97 7.56 -2.11 -5.97
C TRP A 97 8.59 -1.33 -5.15
N LEU A 98 9.82 -1.17 -5.66
CA LEU A 98 10.88 -0.43 -4.97
C LEU A 98 10.48 1.03 -4.73
N PHE A 99 9.86 1.67 -5.73
CA PHE A 99 9.33 3.02 -5.57
C PHE A 99 8.30 3.12 -4.46
N CYS A 100 7.33 2.22 -4.45
CA CYS A 100 6.26 2.23 -3.47
C CYS A 100 6.77 1.84 -2.07
N LEU A 101 7.74 0.93 -2.00
CA LEU A 101 8.44 0.52 -0.77
C LEU A 101 9.15 1.72 -0.12
N VAL A 102 9.83 2.53 -0.91
CA VAL A 102 10.56 3.71 -0.42
C VAL A 102 9.62 4.88 -0.15
N ALA A 103 8.68 5.15 -1.05
CA ALA A 103 7.77 6.29 -0.92
C ALA A 103 6.64 6.08 0.09
N GLY A 104 6.33 4.83 0.44
CA GLY A 104 5.24 4.48 1.36
C GLY A 104 3.83 4.64 0.79
N THR A 105 3.70 4.91 -0.52
CA THR A 105 2.39 5.05 -1.21
C THR A 105 2.39 4.42 -2.61
N ALA A 106 1.32 3.67 -2.91
CA ALA A 106 1.12 3.03 -4.20
C ALA A 106 0.84 4.03 -5.33
N HIS A 107 0.42 5.26 -4.99
CA HIS A 107 0.17 6.33 -5.97
C HIS A 107 1.44 6.79 -6.69
N THR A 108 2.62 6.50 -6.15
CA THR A 108 3.89 6.75 -6.87
C THR A 108 4.03 5.88 -8.13
N SER A 109 3.25 4.81 -8.27
CA SER A 109 3.24 3.98 -9.49
C SER A 109 2.68 4.69 -10.71
N TYR A 110 1.83 5.71 -10.56
CA TYR A 110 1.15 6.38 -11.69
C TYR A 110 2.12 6.99 -12.70
N SER A 111 3.29 7.42 -12.26
CA SER A 111 4.32 7.96 -13.13
C SER A 111 5.14 6.87 -13.84
N LEU A 112 5.15 5.63 -13.32
CA LEU A 112 5.86 4.49 -13.89
C LEU A 112 4.99 3.66 -14.85
N LEU A 113 3.69 3.53 -14.57
CA LEU A 113 2.76 2.78 -15.42
C LEU A 113 2.77 3.21 -16.90
N PRO A 114 2.72 4.50 -17.28
CA PRO A 114 2.80 4.88 -18.70
C PRO A 114 4.15 4.50 -19.32
N ILE A 115 5.25 4.66 -18.59
CA ILE A 115 6.60 4.26 -19.04
C ILE A 115 6.67 2.76 -19.28
N ILE A 116 6.14 1.95 -18.36
CA ILE A 116 6.10 0.50 -18.47
C ILE A 116 5.26 0.07 -19.67
N SER A 117 4.07 0.66 -19.84
CA SER A 117 3.16 0.41 -20.96
C SER A 117 3.85 0.67 -22.29
N GLU A 118 4.53 1.81 -22.39
CA GLU A 118 5.19 2.24 -23.62
C GLU A 118 6.42 1.38 -23.96
N ILE A 119 7.28 1.08 -22.98
CA ILE A 119 8.44 0.19 -23.21
C ILE A 119 7.96 -1.19 -23.65
N ALA A 120 6.92 -1.72 -23.01
CA ALA A 120 6.36 -3.02 -23.38
C ALA A 120 5.87 -3.01 -24.82
N LYS A 121 5.01 -2.05 -25.17
CA LYS A 121 4.49 -1.88 -26.54
C LYS A 121 5.61 -1.73 -27.58
N ASN A 122 6.58 -0.86 -27.34
CA ASN A 122 7.69 -0.61 -28.27
C ASN A 122 8.62 -1.82 -28.42
N SER A 123 8.71 -2.66 -27.38
CA SER A 123 9.47 -3.90 -27.38
C SER A 123 8.65 -5.09 -27.89
N LYS A 124 7.43 -4.85 -28.39
CA LYS A 124 6.48 -5.88 -28.84
C LYS A 124 6.06 -6.87 -27.75
N ILE A 125 6.23 -6.48 -26.48
CA ILE A 125 5.78 -7.23 -25.31
C ILE A 125 4.36 -6.78 -24.99
N ARG A 126 3.45 -7.75 -24.83
CA ARG A 126 2.06 -7.50 -24.43
C ARG A 126 1.99 -6.67 -23.13
N PRO A 127 1.51 -5.41 -23.14
CA PRO A 127 1.52 -4.54 -21.96
C PRO A 127 0.76 -5.09 -20.74
N GLU A 128 -0.27 -5.90 -20.97
CA GLU A 128 -0.98 -6.64 -19.90
C GLU A 128 -0.02 -7.37 -18.95
N ARG A 129 1.05 -7.96 -19.47
CA ARG A 129 2.00 -8.77 -18.70
C ARG A 129 2.72 -7.93 -17.63
N PRO A 130 3.48 -6.87 -17.97
CA PRO A 130 4.13 -6.03 -16.97
C PRO A 130 3.15 -5.13 -16.18
N LEU A 131 2.08 -4.61 -16.80
CA LEU A 131 1.17 -3.68 -16.13
C LEU A 131 0.34 -4.34 -15.03
N SER A 132 -0.11 -5.57 -15.27
CA SER A 132 -0.85 -6.34 -14.26
C SER A 132 -0.01 -6.56 -13.01
N VAL A 133 1.23 -7.04 -13.16
CA VAL A 133 2.12 -7.25 -12.02
C VAL A 133 2.54 -5.94 -11.38
N ALA A 134 2.81 -4.88 -12.16
CA ALA A 134 3.23 -3.59 -11.64
C ALA A 134 2.16 -2.93 -10.75
N ALA A 135 0.89 -2.98 -11.14
CA ALA A 135 -0.22 -2.44 -10.34
C ALA A 135 -0.34 -3.16 -8.98
N ILE A 136 -0.18 -4.48 -8.97
CA ILE A 136 -0.19 -5.29 -7.75
C ILE A 136 1.05 -5.06 -6.89
N ALA A 137 2.23 -4.98 -7.53
CA ALA A 137 3.52 -4.77 -6.91
C ALA A 137 3.60 -3.41 -6.20
N ALA A 138 2.93 -2.38 -6.74
CA ALA A 138 2.79 -1.07 -6.11
C ALA A 138 2.17 -1.18 -4.72
N SER A 139 1.04 -1.88 -4.63
CA SER A 139 0.32 -2.07 -3.36
C SER A 139 1.03 -3.06 -2.44
N LEU A 140 1.72 -4.07 -2.99
CA LEU A 140 2.50 -5.01 -2.19
C LEU A 140 3.72 -4.33 -1.54
N GLY A 141 4.35 -3.38 -2.22
CA GLY A 141 5.46 -2.58 -1.66
C GLY A 141 5.10 -1.83 -0.38
N ILE A 142 3.82 -1.48 -0.21
CA ILE A 142 3.32 -0.82 1.00
C ILE A 142 3.45 -1.70 2.24
N THR A 143 3.24 -3.00 2.11
CA THR A 143 3.31 -3.96 3.23
C THR A 143 4.72 -4.20 3.75
N GLY A 144 5.75 -3.93 2.94
CA GLY A 144 7.16 -3.96 3.37
C GLY A 144 7.74 -2.58 3.67
N SER A 145 6.99 -1.51 3.46
CA SER A 145 7.55 -0.15 3.51
C SER A 145 7.70 0.32 4.96
N PRO A 146 8.87 0.85 5.35
CA PRO A 146 9.09 1.37 6.71
C PRO A 146 8.33 2.67 6.99
N VAL A 147 7.88 3.36 5.95
CA VAL A 147 7.20 4.65 6.05
C VAL A 147 5.74 4.57 5.63
N SER A 148 5.19 3.40 5.27
CA SER A 148 3.79 3.32 4.89
C SER A 148 2.84 3.42 6.09
N ALA A 149 1.65 3.96 5.82
CA ALA A 149 0.53 3.97 6.75
C ALA A 149 0.18 2.57 7.29
N ALA A 150 0.33 1.54 6.45
CA ALA A 150 -0.04 0.17 6.79
C ALA A 150 0.96 -0.43 7.79
N THR A 151 2.26 -0.32 7.52
CA THR A 151 3.32 -0.76 8.43
C THR A 151 3.26 0.00 9.75
N ALA A 152 3.07 1.33 9.67
CA ALA A 152 2.86 2.19 10.83
C ALA A 152 1.70 1.71 11.71
N ALA A 153 0.59 1.29 11.09
CA ALA A 153 -0.52 0.71 11.83
C ALA A 153 -0.15 -0.59 12.54
N VAL A 154 0.54 -1.51 11.84
CA VAL A 154 0.97 -2.79 12.41
C VAL A 154 1.88 -2.60 13.64
N ILE A 155 2.88 -1.72 13.56
CA ILE A 155 3.86 -1.48 14.65
C ILE A 155 3.37 -0.55 15.75
N SER A 156 2.14 -0.04 15.65
CA SER A 156 1.59 0.82 16.69
C SER A 156 1.52 0.10 18.04
N THR A 157 1.64 0.86 19.13
CA THR A 157 1.61 0.35 20.50
C THR A 157 0.33 -0.42 20.80
N ASP A 158 -0.79 -0.01 20.19
CA ASP A 158 -2.09 -0.66 20.33
C ASP A 158 -2.22 -2.01 19.60
N LEU A 159 -1.37 -2.28 18.60
CA LEU A 159 -1.40 -3.53 17.82
C LEU A 159 -0.19 -4.41 18.17
N LEU A 160 0.72 -4.64 17.20
CA LEU A 160 1.81 -5.58 17.37
C LEU A 160 3.03 -4.95 18.07
N GLY A 161 3.15 -3.62 18.05
CA GLY A 161 4.21 -2.90 18.78
C GLY A 161 4.18 -3.17 20.28
N GLY A 162 2.97 -3.17 20.87
CA GLY A 162 2.76 -3.56 22.28
C GLY A 162 2.99 -5.05 22.56
N ARG A 163 3.21 -5.87 21.54
CA ARG A 163 3.53 -7.30 21.62
C ARG A 163 4.98 -7.61 21.25
N GLY A 164 5.82 -6.60 21.16
CA GLY A 164 7.25 -6.74 20.88
C GLY A 164 7.61 -6.88 19.40
N ILE A 165 6.65 -6.70 18.48
CA ILE A 165 6.94 -6.63 17.05
C ILE A 165 7.48 -5.24 16.74
N GLU A 166 8.63 -5.22 16.10
CA GLU A 166 9.32 -4.01 15.67
C GLU A 166 9.35 -3.91 14.15
N LEU A 167 9.83 -2.78 13.65
CA LEU A 167 9.91 -2.56 12.22
C LEU A 167 10.77 -3.62 11.53
N LYS A 168 11.89 -4.04 12.16
CA LYS A 168 12.77 -5.10 11.61
C LYS A 168 12.02 -6.39 11.27
N ASP A 169 11.04 -6.78 12.09
CA ASP A 169 10.34 -8.05 11.90
C ASP A 169 9.46 -7.99 10.65
N ILE A 170 8.81 -6.84 10.42
CA ILE A 170 8.07 -6.56 9.18
C ILE A 170 9.02 -6.55 7.98
N LEU A 171 10.18 -5.88 8.08
CA LEU A 171 11.12 -5.78 6.97
C LEU A 171 11.68 -7.16 6.58
N ILE A 172 12.10 -7.98 7.57
CA ILE A 172 12.68 -9.30 7.34
C ILE A 172 11.66 -10.27 6.73
N ILE A 173 10.38 -10.14 7.08
CA ILE A 173 9.33 -11.03 6.55
C ILE A 173 8.78 -10.49 5.22
N CYS A 174 8.29 -9.26 5.20
CA CYS A 174 7.49 -8.73 4.09
C CYS A 174 8.32 -8.32 2.88
N ILE A 175 9.57 -7.85 3.04
CA ILE A 175 10.40 -7.45 1.89
C ILE A 175 10.80 -8.68 1.07
N PRO A 176 11.40 -9.75 1.65
CA PRO A 176 11.76 -10.93 0.86
C PRO A 176 10.52 -11.66 0.33
N ALA A 177 9.45 -11.74 1.13
CA ALA A 177 8.18 -12.35 0.69
C ALA A 177 7.58 -11.63 -0.51
N SER A 178 7.52 -10.30 -0.48
CA SER A 178 7.00 -9.52 -1.61
C SER A 178 7.89 -9.60 -2.84
N LEU A 179 9.22 -9.57 -2.66
CA LEU A 179 10.18 -9.71 -3.75
C LEU A 179 10.02 -11.05 -4.48
N ILE A 180 9.99 -12.16 -3.73
CA ILE A 180 9.82 -13.51 -4.31
C ILE A 180 8.45 -13.62 -4.99
N ALA A 181 7.39 -13.11 -4.37
CA ALA A 181 6.05 -13.10 -4.94
C ALA A 181 5.97 -12.35 -6.27
N ILE A 182 6.64 -11.20 -6.39
CA ILE A 182 6.71 -10.43 -7.65
C ILE A 182 7.47 -11.19 -8.72
N LEU A 183 8.61 -11.83 -8.38
CA LEU A 183 9.39 -12.62 -9.33
C LEU A 183 8.59 -13.81 -9.87
N VAL A 184 7.88 -14.53 -9.00
CA VAL A 184 7.02 -15.66 -9.41
C VAL A 184 5.85 -15.16 -10.26
N SER A 185 5.21 -14.06 -9.87
CA SER A 185 4.11 -13.46 -10.65
C SER A 185 4.56 -12.98 -12.03
N ALA A 186 5.71 -12.31 -12.12
CA ALA A 186 6.33 -11.90 -13.39
C ALA A 186 6.70 -13.10 -14.26
N PHE A 187 7.24 -14.17 -13.68
CA PHE A 187 7.54 -15.41 -14.41
C PHE A 187 6.29 -15.99 -15.05
N VAL A 188 5.21 -16.16 -14.27
CA VAL A 188 3.93 -16.69 -14.79
C VAL A 188 3.34 -15.76 -15.85
N GLN A 189 3.39 -14.44 -15.63
CA GLN A 189 2.81 -13.48 -16.58
C GLN A 189 3.52 -13.42 -17.93
N ASN A 190 4.77 -13.88 -18.05
CA ASN A 190 5.40 -14.00 -19.38
C ASN A 190 4.68 -15.00 -20.30
N PHE A 191 3.90 -15.93 -19.75
CA PHE A 191 3.18 -16.95 -20.52
C PHE A 191 1.70 -16.61 -20.75
N VAL A 192 1.27 -15.40 -20.38
CA VAL A 192 -0.15 -15.03 -20.39
C VAL A 192 -0.52 -14.19 -21.60
N GLY A 193 -1.65 -14.53 -22.20
CA GLY A 193 -2.15 -13.92 -23.41
C GLY A 193 -1.33 -14.26 -24.65
N LYS A 194 -1.84 -13.85 -25.81
CA LYS A 194 -1.11 -13.94 -27.08
C LYS A 194 0.05 -12.95 -27.08
N GLU A 195 1.06 -13.21 -27.92
CA GLU A 195 2.04 -12.19 -28.27
C GLU A 195 1.34 -10.95 -28.82
N LEU A 196 1.94 -9.77 -28.60
CA LEU A 196 1.27 -8.49 -28.88
C LEU A 196 0.88 -8.39 -30.35
N GLU A 197 1.77 -8.82 -31.26
CA GLU A 197 1.56 -8.76 -32.71
C GLU A 197 0.39 -9.66 -33.18
N ASP A 198 0.05 -10.70 -32.41
CA ASP A 198 -1.03 -11.63 -32.70
C ASP A 198 -2.35 -11.26 -32.01
N ASP A 199 -2.38 -10.18 -31.22
CA ASP A 199 -3.58 -9.73 -30.53
C ASP A 199 -4.54 -9.02 -31.52
N PRO A 200 -5.79 -9.52 -31.69
CA PRO A 200 -6.72 -8.96 -32.66
C PRO A 200 -7.09 -7.49 -32.39
N GLU A 201 -7.16 -7.09 -31.12
CA GLU A 201 -7.50 -5.72 -30.72
C GLU A 201 -6.31 -4.79 -30.98
N TYR A 202 -5.09 -5.24 -30.71
CA TYR A 202 -3.88 -4.49 -31.07
C TYR A 202 -3.80 -4.26 -32.58
N GLN A 203 -3.94 -5.33 -33.38
CA GLN A 203 -3.93 -5.21 -34.84
C GLN A 203 -5.03 -4.28 -35.37
N ARG A 204 -6.22 -4.28 -34.74
CA ARG A 204 -7.31 -3.34 -35.08
C ARG A 204 -6.88 -1.89 -34.83
N ARG A 205 -6.34 -1.58 -33.65
CA ARG A 205 -5.89 -0.23 -33.28
C ARG A 205 -4.73 0.28 -34.14
N VAL A 206 -3.82 -0.61 -34.54
CA VAL A 206 -2.75 -0.28 -35.50
C VAL A 206 -3.34 0.07 -36.87
N ARG A 207 -4.28 -0.73 -37.40
CA ARG A 207 -4.95 -0.43 -38.68
C ARG A 207 -5.75 0.86 -38.66
N GLU A 208 -6.34 1.22 -37.53
CA GLU A 208 -7.11 2.45 -37.34
C GLU A 208 -6.23 3.69 -37.10
N GLY A 209 -4.90 3.53 -36.99
CA GLY A 209 -3.97 4.65 -36.75
C GLY A 209 -4.04 5.23 -35.33
N ILE A 210 -4.65 4.51 -34.38
CA ILE A 210 -4.80 4.94 -32.97
C ILE A 210 -3.47 4.88 -32.23
N ILE A 211 -2.57 3.99 -32.64
CA ILE A 211 -1.24 3.83 -32.04
C ILE A 211 -0.25 4.63 -32.88
N ASN A 212 0.32 5.69 -32.30
CA ASN A 212 1.30 6.56 -32.94
C ASN A 212 2.66 6.50 -32.21
N PRO A 213 3.60 5.64 -32.67
CA PRO A 213 4.89 5.45 -32.01
C PRO A 213 5.72 6.73 -31.87
N GLU A 214 5.63 7.68 -32.81
CA GLU A 214 6.41 8.92 -32.77
C GLU A 214 5.90 9.89 -31.70
N GLU A 215 4.58 9.97 -31.50
CA GLU A 215 3.99 10.81 -30.45
C GLU A 215 4.28 10.24 -29.05
N ASP A 216 4.27 8.92 -28.92
CA ASP A 216 4.60 8.23 -27.68
C ASP A 216 6.06 8.50 -27.29
N LEU A 217 7.02 8.27 -28.22
CA LEU A 217 8.44 8.58 -28.03
C LEU A 217 8.67 10.02 -27.56
N ARG A 218 7.95 10.99 -28.13
CA ARG A 218 8.06 12.41 -27.78
C ARG A 218 7.57 12.72 -26.37
N LYS A 219 6.39 12.21 -25.98
CA LYS A 219 5.87 12.35 -24.60
C LYS A 219 6.82 11.73 -23.59
N MET A 220 7.47 10.65 -23.98
CA MET A 220 8.41 9.91 -23.15
C MET A 220 9.76 10.64 -22.99
N GLU A 221 10.25 11.30 -24.04
CA GLU A 221 11.42 12.21 -23.96
C GLU A 221 11.13 13.44 -23.08
N GLU A 222 9.90 13.97 -23.11
CA GLU A 222 9.46 15.04 -22.21
C GLU A 222 9.50 14.60 -20.72
N MET A 223 9.17 13.33 -20.43
CA MET A 223 9.28 12.74 -19.08
C MET A 223 10.74 12.52 -18.62
N GLU A 224 11.71 12.47 -19.54
CA GLU A 224 13.15 12.40 -19.22
C GLU A 224 13.81 13.79 -19.03
N SER A 225 13.05 14.87 -19.25
CA SER A 225 13.56 16.23 -19.12
C SER A 225 14.14 16.47 -17.73
N HIS A 226 15.31 17.13 -17.72
CA HIS A 226 16.21 17.11 -16.57
C HIS A 226 15.61 17.84 -15.35
N PRO A 227 15.34 17.12 -14.25
CA PRO A 227 14.89 17.73 -13.02
C PRO A 227 15.97 18.69 -12.50
N SER A 228 15.54 19.79 -11.89
CA SER A 228 16.45 20.77 -11.31
C SER A 228 17.46 20.12 -10.35
N LYS A 229 18.65 20.70 -10.19
CA LYS A 229 19.65 20.22 -9.20
C LYS A 229 19.07 20.12 -7.77
N TYR A 230 18.00 20.86 -7.48
CA TYR A 230 17.30 20.85 -6.20
C TYR A 230 16.44 19.59 -6.01
N ALA A 231 15.84 19.06 -7.08
CA ALA A 231 15.07 17.81 -7.05
C ALA A 231 15.92 16.60 -6.64
N ARG A 232 17.17 16.55 -7.11
CA ARG A 232 18.10 15.49 -6.68
C ARG A 232 18.42 15.59 -5.18
N ARG A 233 18.55 16.80 -4.64
CA ARG A 233 18.85 17.02 -3.21
C ARG A 233 17.67 16.62 -2.32
N SER A 234 16.44 16.97 -2.72
CA SER A 234 15.24 16.58 -1.96
C SER A 234 15.08 15.06 -1.88
N VAL A 235 15.40 14.34 -2.95
CA VAL A 235 15.41 12.86 -2.95
C VAL A 235 16.40 12.31 -1.92
N TRP A 236 17.63 12.83 -1.88
CA TRP A 236 18.61 12.38 -0.87
C TRP A 236 18.17 12.68 0.56
N ALA A 237 17.53 13.82 0.81
CA ALA A 237 16.96 14.11 2.13
C ALA A 237 15.81 13.15 2.50
N PHE A 238 14.94 12.82 1.55
CA PHE A 238 13.87 11.86 1.76
C PHE A 238 14.42 10.45 2.06
N LEU A 239 15.39 9.98 1.26
CA LEU A 239 16.05 8.70 1.48
C LEU A 239 16.78 8.64 2.82
N LEU A 240 17.42 9.73 3.23
CA LEU A 240 18.00 9.85 4.57
C LEU A 240 16.93 9.63 5.65
N GLY A 241 15.76 10.24 5.50
CA GLY A 241 14.62 10.01 6.40
C GLY A 241 14.21 8.55 6.49
N VAL A 242 14.04 7.89 5.34
CA VAL A 242 13.70 6.46 5.27
C VAL A 242 14.77 5.61 5.98
N VAL A 243 16.05 5.88 5.72
CA VAL A 243 17.16 5.18 6.39
C VAL A 243 17.14 5.39 7.89
N LEU A 244 16.92 6.62 8.36
CA LEU A 244 16.81 6.90 9.79
C LEU A 244 15.64 6.13 10.42
N VAL A 245 14.46 6.13 9.80
CA VAL A 245 13.31 5.35 10.28
C VAL A 245 13.64 3.87 10.38
N VAL A 246 14.30 3.29 9.38
CA VAL A 246 14.73 1.88 9.40
C VAL A 246 15.74 1.62 10.51
N VAL A 247 16.73 2.50 10.68
CA VAL A 247 17.77 2.36 11.72
C VAL A 247 17.15 2.40 13.12
N PHE A 248 16.34 3.42 13.43
CA PHE A 248 15.69 3.53 14.74
C PHE A 248 14.63 2.45 14.99
N GLY A 249 13.96 1.98 13.92
CA GLY A 249 12.99 0.90 14.00
C GLY A 249 13.60 -0.50 14.08
N SER A 250 14.85 -0.67 13.68
CA SER A 250 15.57 -1.94 13.79
C SER A 250 16.43 -2.04 15.03
N ALA A 251 16.84 -0.90 15.60
CA ALA A 251 17.67 -0.82 16.80
C ALA A 251 17.00 0.09 17.85
N PRO A 252 16.11 -0.45 18.70
CA PRO A 252 15.39 0.30 19.73
C PRO A 252 16.29 1.06 20.69
N SER A 253 17.48 0.53 20.97
CA SER A 253 18.47 1.14 21.83
C SER A 253 19.00 2.48 21.32
N LEU A 254 18.84 2.77 20.01
CA LEU A 254 19.19 4.07 19.43
C LEU A 254 18.11 5.12 19.69
N ARG A 255 16.87 4.72 20.01
CA ARG A 255 15.79 5.66 20.29
C ARG A 255 16.05 6.37 21.63
N PRO A 256 15.81 7.69 21.71
CA PRO A 256 15.95 8.43 22.96
C PRO A 256 15.15 7.78 24.10
N SER A 257 15.73 7.77 25.30
CA SER A 257 15.05 7.29 26.51
C SER A 257 15.07 8.39 27.56
N PHE A 258 13.97 8.50 28.30
CA PHE A 258 13.77 9.51 29.33
C PHE A 258 13.34 8.84 30.63
N MET A 259 13.63 9.46 31.76
CA MET A 259 13.08 9.03 33.05
C MET A 259 11.71 9.69 33.23
N VAL A 260 10.65 8.88 33.21
CA VAL A 260 9.27 9.32 33.44
C VAL A 260 8.77 8.56 34.67
N ASP A 261 8.38 9.30 35.72
CA ASP A 261 7.93 8.72 37.00
C ASP A 261 8.91 7.68 37.61
N GLY A 262 10.22 7.92 37.44
CA GLY A 262 11.26 7.02 37.92
C GLY A 262 11.47 5.77 37.06
N VAL A 263 10.72 5.61 35.96
CA VAL A 263 10.85 4.51 35.00
C VAL A 263 11.56 5.01 33.74
N LYS A 264 12.53 4.24 33.25
CA LYS A 264 13.18 4.52 31.97
C LYS A 264 12.21 4.17 30.83
N THR A 265 11.67 5.19 30.18
CA THR A 265 10.74 5.06 29.06
C THR A 265 11.46 5.41 27.77
N THR A 266 11.48 4.46 26.83
CA THR A 266 12.06 4.66 25.49
C THR A 266 11.01 5.26 24.57
N LEU A 267 11.41 6.21 23.72
CA LEU A 267 10.52 6.82 22.73
C LEU A 267 9.89 5.75 21.84
N GLY A 268 8.57 5.81 21.67
CA GLY A 268 7.84 4.87 20.81
C GLY A 268 8.21 5.01 19.34
N MET A 269 7.93 3.96 18.57
CA MET A 269 8.14 3.99 17.12
C MET A 269 7.25 5.02 16.41
N PRO A 270 5.96 5.18 16.76
CA PRO A 270 5.12 6.23 16.20
C PRO A 270 5.75 7.61 16.28
N GLU A 271 6.12 8.03 17.49
CA GLU A 271 6.68 9.35 17.76
C GLU A 271 8.05 9.53 17.08
N THR A 272 8.84 8.46 17.00
CA THR A 272 10.12 8.46 16.30
C THR A 272 9.92 8.75 14.80
N ILE A 273 8.95 8.09 14.16
CA ILE A 273 8.63 8.31 12.73
C ILE A 273 8.12 9.74 12.52
N GLU A 274 7.22 10.22 13.39
CA GLU A 274 6.67 11.58 13.30
C GLU A 274 7.78 12.64 13.34
N ILE A 275 8.66 12.56 14.33
CA ILE A 275 9.78 13.51 14.49
C ILE A 275 10.71 13.48 13.28
N ILE A 276 11.11 12.29 12.83
CA ILE A 276 12.05 12.14 11.71
C ILE A 276 11.42 12.66 10.42
N MET A 277 10.20 12.25 10.10
CA MET A 277 9.56 12.59 8.83
C MET A 277 9.21 14.08 8.76
N MET A 278 8.80 14.71 9.87
CA MET A 278 8.60 16.16 9.91
C MET A 278 9.92 16.93 9.78
N ALA A 279 10.99 16.49 10.43
CA ALA A 279 12.32 17.09 10.26
C ALA A 279 12.83 16.95 8.80
N VAL A 280 12.58 15.80 8.18
CA VAL A 280 12.91 15.53 6.78
C VAL A 280 12.07 16.39 5.84
N ALA A 281 10.79 16.60 6.11
CA ALA A 281 9.95 17.52 5.35
C ALA A 281 10.53 18.93 5.37
N ALA A 282 10.89 19.44 6.54
CA ALA A 282 11.56 20.74 6.68
C ALA A 282 12.88 20.79 5.89
N LEU A 283 13.71 19.76 6.02
CA LEU A 283 14.97 19.66 5.27
C LEU A 283 14.74 19.69 3.76
N ILE A 284 13.76 18.93 3.24
CA ILE A 284 13.40 18.89 1.83
C ILE A 284 12.95 20.28 1.34
N LEU A 285 12.09 20.97 2.09
CA LEU A 285 11.63 22.30 1.73
C LEU A 285 12.81 23.29 1.64
N LEU A 286 13.75 23.23 2.59
CA LEU A 286 14.93 24.10 2.65
C LEU A 286 15.92 23.83 1.50
N ILE A 287 16.37 22.58 1.33
CA ILE A 287 17.43 22.26 0.36
C ILE A 287 16.90 22.07 -1.06
N GLY A 288 15.63 21.65 -1.18
CA GLY A 288 14.90 21.49 -2.43
C GLY A 288 14.27 22.79 -2.92
N LYS A 289 14.27 23.86 -2.09
CA LYS A 289 13.62 25.15 -2.36
C LYS A 289 12.17 24.98 -2.85
N ALA A 290 11.45 24.03 -2.23
CA ALA A 290 10.09 23.71 -2.60
C ALA A 290 9.11 24.79 -2.11
N ASP A 291 8.09 25.04 -2.92
CA ASP A 291 6.96 25.89 -2.52
C ASP A 291 6.00 25.07 -1.65
N ILE A 292 5.83 25.48 -0.40
CA ILE A 292 4.92 24.81 0.54
C ILE A 292 3.47 24.80 0.06
N LYS A 293 3.03 25.80 -0.70
CA LYS A 293 1.68 25.81 -1.28
C LYS A 293 1.51 24.70 -2.32
N LYS A 294 2.57 24.40 -3.09
CA LYS A 294 2.57 23.26 -4.02
C LYS A 294 2.55 21.93 -3.29
N ALA A 295 3.17 21.83 -2.11
CA ALA A 295 3.10 20.61 -1.29
C ALA A 295 1.66 20.34 -0.84
N VAL A 296 0.98 21.35 -0.28
CA VAL A 296 -0.41 21.21 0.20
C VAL A 296 -1.40 21.00 -0.96
N GLY A 297 -1.21 21.69 -2.09
CA GLY A 297 -2.05 21.54 -3.28
C GLY A 297 -1.73 20.29 -4.12
N GLY A 298 -0.70 19.52 -3.76
CA GLY A 298 -0.26 18.33 -4.48
C GLY A 298 -1.19 17.14 -4.28
N ASN A 299 -1.20 16.23 -5.27
CA ASN A 299 -2.02 15.03 -5.20
C ASN A 299 -1.59 14.05 -4.08
N VAL A 300 -0.31 14.04 -3.70
CA VAL A 300 0.21 13.20 -2.59
C VAL A 300 -0.41 13.62 -1.26
N PHE A 301 -0.48 14.94 -1.01
CA PHE A 301 -1.09 15.46 0.21
C PHE A 301 -2.59 15.15 0.28
N ALA A 302 -3.33 15.43 -0.80
CA ALA A 302 -4.76 15.14 -0.88
C ALA A 302 -5.07 13.64 -0.68
N ALA A 303 -4.31 12.75 -1.33
CA ALA A 303 -4.47 11.31 -1.16
C ALA A 303 -4.21 10.86 0.29
N GLY A 304 -3.17 11.41 0.92
CA GLY A 304 -2.85 11.12 2.31
C GLY A 304 -3.92 11.59 3.30
N MET A 305 -4.48 12.78 3.10
CA MET A 305 -5.59 13.27 3.92
C MET A 305 -6.85 12.41 3.78
N ASN A 306 -7.17 11.95 2.56
CA ASN A 306 -8.28 11.03 2.34
C ASN A 306 -8.07 9.70 3.09
N ALA A 307 -6.85 9.15 3.06
CA ALA A 307 -6.50 7.93 3.77
C ALA A 307 -6.62 8.09 5.30
N MET A 308 -6.18 9.23 5.83
CA MET A 308 -6.25 9.55 7.26
C MET A 308 -7.68 9.66 7.76
N VAL A 309 -8.55 10.40 7.05
CA VAL A 309 -9.98 10.51 7.41
C VAL A 309 -10.66 9.14 7.32
N SER A 310 -10.31 8.34 6.32
CA SER A 310 -10.81 6.97 6.19
C SER A 310 -10.44 6.10 7.41
N ILE A 311 -9.18 6.16 7.85
CA ILE A 311 -8.72 5.43 9.04
C ILE A 311 -9.41 5.92 10.30
N PHE A 312 -9.56 7.24 10.47
CA PHE A 312 -10.21 7.83 11.64
C PHE A 312 -11.58 7.21 11.92
N GLY A 313 -12.44 7.10 10.89
CA GLY A 313 -13.77 6.52 11.04
C GLY A 313 -13.80 5.00 11.08
N ILE A 314 -13.19 4.34 10.11
CA ILE A 314 -13.31 2.88 9.94
C ILE A 314 -12.61 2.13 11.06
N ALA A 315 -11.38 2.53 11.39
CA ALA A 315 -10.60 1.82 12.41
C ALA A 315 -11.31 1.90 13.76
N TRP A 316 -11.85 3.08 14.09
CA TRP A 316 -12.57 3.27 15.35
C TRP A 316 -13.89 2.49 15.37
N MET A 317 -14.65 2.47 14.27
CA MET A 317 -15.85 1.64 14.13
C MET A 317 -15.52 0.16 14.27
N GLY A 318 -14.50 -0.32 13.57
CA GLY A 318 -14.03 -1.69 13.63
C GLY A 318 -13.63 -2.10 15.04
N ASP A 319 -12.77 -1.31 15.69
CA ASP A 319 -12.32 -1.57 17.06
C ASP A 319 -13.48 -1.57 18.05
N THR A 320 -14.42 -0.61 17.93
CA THR A 320 -15.64 -0.56 18.74
C THR A 320 -16.49 -1.82 18.58
N PHE A 321 -16.70 -2.27 17.33
CA PHE A 321 -17.47 -3.47 17.04
C PHE A 321 -16.78 -4.74 17.57
N PHE A 322 -15.49 -4.93 17.31
CA PHE A 322 -14.79 -6.15 17.73
C PHE A 322 -14.58 -6.21 19.23
N ASN A 323 -14.11 -5.15 19.87
CA ASN A 323 -13.92 -5.13 21.32
C ASN A 323 -15.26 -5.24 22.06
N GLY A 324 -16.31 -4.61 21.54
CA GLY A 324 -17.66 -4.73 22.10
C GLY A 324 -18.26 -6.14 22.00
N ASN A 325 -17.73 -7.00 21.11
CA ASN A 325 -18.24 -8.35 20.85
C ASN A 325 -17.18 -9.45 21.02
N LEU A 326 -16.09 -9.18 21.73
CA LEU A 326 -14.94 -10.09 21.81
C LEU A 326 -15.31 -11.48 22.36
N GLU A 327 -16.20 -11.54 23.37
CA GLU A 327 -16.69 -12.79 23.95
C GLU A 327 -17.46 -13.67 22.93
N PHE A 328 -18.22 -13.04 22.03
CA PHE A 328 -18.90 -13.77 20.95
C PHE A 328 -17.89 -14.42 20.01
N PHE A 329 -16.86 -13.69 19.59
CA PHE A 329 -15.84 -14.24 18.70
C PHE A 329 -15.01 -15.33 19.39
N LYS A 330 -14.66 -15.14 20.66
CA LYS A 330 -13.94 -16.16 21.44
C LYS A 330 -14.71 -17.47 21.54
N SER A 331 -16.03 -17.41 21.76
CA SER A 331 -16.86 -18.61 21.91
C SER A 331 -17.19 -19.34 20.61
N HIS A 332 -17.08 -18.69 19.45
CA HIS A 332 -17.56 -19.26 18.18
C HIS A 332 -16.46 -19.57 17.14
N ILE A 333 -15.35 -18.83 17.15
CA ILE A 333 -14.32 -18.96 16.10
C ILE A 333 -12.89 -19.07 16.63
N ALA A 334 -12.67 -18.93 17.96
CA ALA A 334 -11.32 -19.02 18.52
C ALA A 334 -10.66 -20.36 18.23
N ASP A 335 -11.36 -21.47 18.42
CA ASP A 335 -10.78 -22.81 18.23
C ASP A 335 -10.30 -23.02 16.78
N VAL A 336 -11.11 -22.58 15.81
CA VAL A 336 -10.75 -22.67 14.39
C VAL A 336 -9.54 -21.78 14.07
N VAL A 337 -9.52 -20.55 14.58
CA VAL A 337 -8.47 -19.57 14.28
C VAL A 337 -7.17 -19.89 15.02
N THR A 338 -7.24 -20.49 16.21
CA THR A 338 -6.05 -20.95 16.94
C THR A 338 -5.46 -22.22 16.33
N GLN A 339 -6.28 -23.15 15.86
CA GLN A 339 -5.81 -24.37 15.16
C GLN A 339 -5.30 -24.07 13.75
N TYR A 340 -5.95 -23.16 13.03
CA TYR A 340 -5.61 -22.81 11.64
C TYR A 340 -5.43 -21.29 11.47
N PRO A 341 -4.36 -20.69 12.03
CA PRO A 341 -4.14 -19.24 12.01
C PRO A 341 -4.14 -18.64 10.61
N PHE A 342 -3.67 -19.37 9.60
CA PHE A 342 -3.62 -18.92 8.22
C PHE A 342 -5.01 -18.58 7.63
N LEU A 343 -6.10 -19.15 8.17
CA LEU A 343 -7.45 -18.80 7.75
C LEU A 343 -7.78 -17.33 8.02
N PHE A 344 -7.10 -16.71 8.99
CA PHE A 344 -7.23 -15.29 9.25
C PHE A 344 -6.77 -14.42 8.06
N ALA A 345 -5.86 -14.92 7.21
CA ALA A 345 -5.48 -14.24 5.97
C ALA A 345 -6.67 -14.08 5.01
N ILE A 346 -7.63 -15.02 5.01
CA ILE A 346 -8.85 -14.91 4.20
C ILE A 346 -9.70 -13.74 4.70
N ALA A 347 -9.85 -13.59 6.02
CA ALA A 347 -10.56 -12.46 6.60
C ALA A 347 -9.87 -11.12 6.26
N LEU A 348 -8.53 -11.06 6.35
CA LEU A 348 -7.74 -9.89 5.93
C LEU A 348 -7.95 -9.56 4.45
N PHE A 349 -7.90 -10.57 3.58
CA PHE A 349 -8.10 -10.41 2.16
C PHE A 349 -9.51 -9.87 1.85
N LEU A 350 -10.55 -10.52 2.36
CA LEU A 350 -11.94 -10.10 2.16
C LEU A 350 -12.20 -8.68 2.71
N MET A 351 -11.72 -8.38 3.91
CA MET A 351 -11.89 -7.04 4.48
C MET A 351 -11.12 -5.98 3.71
N SER A 352 -9.95 -6.31 3.16
CA SER A 352 -9.23 -5.37 2.31
C SER A 352 -10.04 -5.01 1.07
N ILE A 353 -10.68 -5.97 0.40
CA ILE A 353 -11.56 -5.70 -0.74
C ILE A 353 -12.65 -4.69 -0.39
N MET A 354 -13.24 -4.82 0.80
CA MET A 354 -14.33 -3.94 1.25
C MET A 354 -13.85 -2.54 1.65
N LEU A 355 -12.68 -2.47 2.30
CA LEU A 355 -12.18 -1.24 2.92
C LEU A 355 -11.30 -0.39 2.01
N PHE A 356 -10.77 -0.93 0.90
CA PHE A 356 -9.87 -0.20 0.01
C PHE A 356 -8.66 0.48 0.71
N SER A 357 -8.26 -0.01 1.89
CA SER A 357 -7.18 0.56 2.71
C SER A 357 -6.49 -0.49 3.60
N GLN A 358 -5.15 -0.57 3.49
CA GLN A 358 -4.35 -1.61 4.16
C GLN A 358 -4.28 -1.34 5.65
N ALA A 359 -3.99 -0.08 5.98
CA ALA A 359 -3.97 0.42 7.34
C ALA A 359 -5.34 0.27 8.03
N ALA A 360 -6.44 0.58 7.34
CA ALA A 360 -7.78 0.38 7.90
C ALA A 360 -8.06 -1.11 8.14
N THR A 361 -7.69 -1.98 7.19
CA THR A 361 -7.87 -3.44 7.32
C THR A 361 -7.16 -4.00 8.55
N VAL A 362 -5.87 -3.69 8.73
CA VAL A 362 -5.14 -4.16 9.91
C VAL A 362 -5.70 -3.55 11.19
N ARG A 363 -6.08 -2.27 11.20
CA ARG A 363 -6.67 -1.64 12.39
C ARG A 363 -8.01 -2.23 12.78
N THR A 364 -8.80 -2.63 11.80
CA THR A 364 -10.10 -3.26 12.03
C THR A 364 -9.94 -4.69 12.51
N LEU A 365 -9.07 -5.50 11.89
CA LEU A 365 -9.01 -6.94 12.17
C LEU A 365 -7.93 -7.38 13.16
N TYR A 366 -6.77 -6.74 13.23
CA TYR A 366 -5.70 -7.21 14.12
C TYR A 366 -6.09 -7.22 15.60
N PRO A 367 -6.89 -6.28 16.15
CA PRO A 367 -7.38 -6.41 17.53
C PRO A 367 -8.10 -7.74 17.78
N LEU A 368 -8.90 -8.21 16.81
CA LEU A 368 -9.54 -9.51 16.88
C LEU A 368 -8.50 -10.64 16.85
N GLY A 369 -7.59 -10.66 15.88
CA GLY A 369 -6.55 -11.70 15.78
C GLY A 369 -5.70 -11.79 17.05
N ILE A 370 -5.33 -10.64 17.62
CA ILE A 370 -4.62 -10.51 18.89
C ILE A 370 -5.47 -11.03 20.06
N GLY A 371 -6.76 -10.69 20.10
CA GLY A 371 -7.69 -11.11 21.15
C GLY A 371 -8.05 -12.60 21.11
N LEU A 372 -7.93 -13.23 19.93
CA LEU A 372 -8.05 -14.67 19.71
C LEU A 372 -6.75 -15.44 19.98
N GLY A 373 -5.64 -14.74 20.27
CA GLY A 373 -4.37 -15.38 20.62
C GLY A 373 -3.51 -15.82 19.43
N ILE A 374 -3.74 -15.26 18.23
CA ILE A 374 -2.85 -15.52 17.07
C ILE A 374 -1.44 -15.00 17.40
N ASN A 375 -0.43 -15.80 17.06
CA ASN A 375 0.97 -15.39 17.18
C ASN A 375 1.23 -14.06 16.44
N PRO A 376 1.82 -13.04 17.07
CA PRO A 376 2.11 -11.76 16.42
C PRO A 376 2.92 -11.87 15.12
N LEU A 377 3.92 -12.76 15.05
CA LEU A 377 4.68 -12.99 13.82
C LEU A 377 3.85 -13.67 12.73
N ALA A 378 2.86 -14.49 13.08
CA ALA A 378 1.93 -15.06 12.10
C ALA A 378 1.03 -13.97 11.50
N LEU A 379 0.63 -12.96 12.30
CA LEU A 379 -0.07 -11.78 11.77
C LEU A 379 0.82 -10.99 10.81
N VAL A 380 2.12 -10.85 11.09
CA VAL A 380 3.08 -10.24 10.14
C VAL A 380 3.23 -11.07 8.87
N ALA A 381 3.35 -12.39 8.97
CA ALA A 381 3.41 -13.30 7.81
C ALA A 381 2.15 -13.23 6.93
N MET A 382 0.99 -13.00 7.54
CA MET A 382 -0.29 -12.80 6.84
C MET A 382 -0.52 -11.35 6.40
N PHE A 383 0.34 -10.40 6.78
CA PHE A 383 0.16 -8.99 6.44
C PHE A 383 -0.02 -8.76 4.94
N PRO A 384 0.71 -9.40 4.01
CA PRO A 384 0.47 -9.26 2.58
C PRO A 384 -0.96 -9.56 2.11
N ALA A 385 -1.76 -10.31 2.89
CA ALA A 385 -3.17 -10.59 2.59
C ALA A 385 -4.02 -9.32 2.48
N VAL A 386 -3.60 -8.20 3.11
CA VAL A 386 -4.32 -6.93 2.97
C VAL A 386 -4.18 -6.30 1.58
N ASN A 387 -3.40 -6.90 0.67
CA ASN A 387 -3.31 -6.48 -0.73
C ASN A 387 -4.43 -7.06 -1.61
N GLY A 388 -5.66 -7.20 -1.08
CA GLY A 388 -6.78 -7.79 -1.82
C GLY A 388 -7.54 -6.83 -2.73
N TYR A 389 -7.17 -5.54 -2.79
CA TYR A 389 -7.91 -4.52 -3.57
C TYR A 389 -8.05 -4.85 -5.04
N PHE A 390 -7.17 -5.71 -5.57
CA PHE A 390 -7.25 -6.12 -6.96
C PHE A 390 -8.46 -6.98 -7.28
N PHE A 391 -9.10 -7.59 -6.28
CA PHE A 391 -10.17 -8.54 -6.55
C PHE A 391 -11.33 -7.89 -7.30
N ILE A 392 -11.59 -6.60 -7.08
CA ILE A 392 -12.51 -5.79 -7.88
C ILE A 392 -11.63 -4.76 -8.61
N PRO A 393 -11.69 -4.66 -9.96
CA PRO A 393 -10.79 -3.82 -10.74
C PRO A 393 -11.19 -2.34 -10.72
N ASN A 394 -11.44 -1.80 -9.53
CA ASN A 394 -11.83 -0.41 -9.31
C ASN A 394 -10.80 0.34 -8.47
N TYR A 395 -9.69 -0.30 -8.06
CA TYR A 395 -8.66 0.41 -7.33
C TYR A 395 -7.91 1.35 -8.27
N PRO A 396 -7.56 2.58 -7.83
CA PRO A 396 -7.01 3.60 -8.72
C PRO A 396 -5.74 3.19 -9.50
N THR A 397 -4.88 2.33 -8.95
CA THR A 397 -3.69 1.81 -9.66
C THR A 397 -4.03 0.89 -10.82
N GLU A 398 -5.08 0.10 -10.69
CA GLU A 398 -5.56 -0.82 -11.73
C GLU A 398 -6.27 -0.06 -12.85
N VAL A 399 -7.13 0.90 -12.46
CA VAL A 399 -7.81 1.78 -13.40
C VAL A 399 -6.79 2.60 -14.19
N ALA A 400 -5.75 3.11 -13.52
CA ALA A 400 -4.65 3.80 -14.19
C ALA A 400 -3.91 2.87 -15.16
N ALA A 401 -3.58 1.64 -14.75
CA ALA A 401 -2.90 0.66 -15.60
C ALA A 401 -3.72 0.31 -16.86
N ILE A 402 -5.04 0.16 -16.75
CA ILE A 402 -5.94 -0.01 -17.90
C ILE A 402 -5.90 1.22 -18.81
N ASN A 403 -6.00 2.42 -18.24
CA ASN A 403 -6.05 3.66 -19.01
C ASN A 403 -4.74 3.97 -19.76
N PHE A 404 -3.60 3.60 -19.17
CA PHE A 404 -2.29 3.80 -19.80
C PHE A 404 -1.97 2.74 -20.87
N ASP A 405 -2.74 1.65 -20.94
CA ASP A 405 -2.58 0.66 -22.01
C ASP A 405 -3.36 1.04 -23.28
N GLN A 406 -2.67 1.74 -24.17
CA GLN A 406 -3.20 2.08 -25.50
C GLN A 406 -3.41 0.87 -26.41
N THR A 407 -2.85 -0.31 -26.11
CA THR A 407 -3.01 -1.51 -26.93
C THR A 407 -4.34 -2.23 -26.67
N GLY A 408 -4.97 -1.97 -25.52
CA GLY A 408 -6.22 -2.61 -25.11
C GLY A 408 -6.05 -4.03 -24.57
N THR A 409 -4.81 -4.47 -24.34
CA THR A 409 -4.52 -5.81 -23.79
C THR A 409 -4.85 -5.91 -22.30
N THR A 410 -4.66 -4.81 -21.55
CA THR A 410 -5.00 -4.64 -20.14
C THR A 410 -6.43 -4.14 -20.03
N ARG A 411 -7.33 -4.96 -19.50
CA ARG A 411 -8.76 -4.64 -19.51
C ARG A 411 -9.57 -5.37 -18.45
N ILE A 412 -10.78 -4.87 -18.26
CA ILE A 412 -11.88 -5.64 -17.70
C ILE A 412 -12.54 -6.38 -18.88
N GLY A 413 -12.63 -7.69 -18.78
CA GLY A 413 -13.27 -8.57 -19.74
C GLY A 413 -14.79 -8.56 -19.61
N ARG A 414 -15.42 -9.67 -19.99
CA ARG A 414 -16.89 -9.78 -20.05
C ARG A 414 -17.57 -9.67 -18.68
N TYR A 415 -16.88 -10.10 -17.62
CA TYR A 415 -17.39 -10.09 -16.25
C TYR A 415 -16.51 -9.18 -15.40
N VAL A 416 -17.07 -8.56 -14.36
CA VAL A 416 -16.34 -7.61 -13.50
C VAL A 416 -15.07 -8.24 -12.90
N LEU A 417 -15.16 -9.51 -12.45
CA LEU A 417 -14.01 -10.23 -11.89
C LEU A 417 -13.10 -10.87 -12.96
N ASN A 418 -13.48 -10.80 -14.23
CA ASN A 418 -12.62 -11.23 -15.33
C ASN A 418 -11.80 -10.02 -15.77
N HIS A 419 -10.61 -9.84 -15.24
CA HIS A 419 -9.72 -8.74 -15.60
C HIS A 419 -8.25 -9.13 -15.44
N SER A 420 -7.38 -8.33 -16.03
CA SER A 420 -5.94 -8.60 -16.16
C SER A 420 -5.16 -8.77 -14.85
N PHE A 421 -5.70 -8.28 -13.73
CA PHE A 421 -4.99 -8.24 -12.43
C PHE A 421 -5.25 -9.45 -11.53
N GLN A 422 -6.27 -10.28 -11.81
CA GLN A 422 -6.64 -11.42 -10.94
C GLN A 422 -5.49 -12.41 -10.76
N LEU A 423 -4.90 -12.86 -11.86
CA LEU A 423 -3.86 -13.89 -11.83
C LEU A 423 -2.63 -13.40 -11.08
N SER A 424 -2.10 -12.22 -11.45
CA SER A 424 -0.97 -11.62 -10.77
C SER A 424 -1.27 -11.34 -9.30
N GLY A 425 -2.48 -10.86 -8.99
CA GLY A 425 -2.95 -10.60 -7.63
C GLY A 425 -2.92 -11.86 -6.77
N PHE A 426 -3.62 -12.92 -7.18
CA PHE A 426 -3.66 -14.17 -6.43
C PHE A 426 -2.27 -14.80 -6.26
N ILE A 427 -1.46 -14.86 -7.32
CA ILE A 427 -0.10 -15.38 -7.22
C ILE A 427 0.68 -14.60 -6.17
N THR A 428 0.65 -13.27 -6.22
CA THR A 428 1.41 -12.49 -5.25
C THR A 428 0.90 -12.68 -3.82
N THR A 429 -0.42 -12.75 -3.61
CA THR A 429 -1.02 -12.99 -2.29
C THR A 429 -0.62 -14.35 -1.72
N PHE A 430 -0.81 -15.44 -2.47
CA PHE A 430 -0.49 -16.77 -1.97
C PHE A 430 1.02 -16.97 -1.75
N VAL A 431 1.84 -16.52 -2.70
CA VAL A 431 3.29 -16.68 -2.61
C VAL A 431 3.86 -15.82 -1.47
N SER A 432 3.43 -14.56 -1.32
CA SER A 432 3.95 -13.70 -0.24
C SER A 432 3.56 -14.21 1.15
N ILE A 433 2.32 -14.68 1.34
CA ILE A 433 1.92 -15.27 2.62
C ILE A 433 2.70 -16.56 2.89
N GLY A 434 2.82 -17.45 1.89
CA GLY A 434 3.56 -18.71 2.03
C GLY A 434 5.03 -18.48 2.38
N VAL A 435 5.71 -17.59 1.64
CA VAL A 435 7.10 -17.20 1.94
C VAL A 435 7.20 -16.50 3.30
N GLY A 436 6.23 -15.66 3.66
CA GLY A 436 6.18 -15.02 4.97
C GLY A 436 6.15 -16.02 6.12
N TYR A 437 5.35 -17.09 5.99
CA TYR A 437 5.32 -18.19 6.96
C TYR A 437 6.63 -18.99 7.00
N LEU A 438 7.28 -19.21 5.85
CA LEU A 438 8.58 -19.88 5.81
C LEU A 438 9.65 -19.06 6.53
N ILE A 439 9.70 -17.75 6.29
CA ILE A 439 10.64 -16.85 6.97
C ILE A 439 10.33 -16.81 8.47
N MET A 440 9.05 -16.74 8.86
CA MET A 440 8.63 -16.78 10.26
C MET A 440 9.16 -18.02 10.99
N GLN A 441 9.20 -19.19 10.36
CA GLN A 441 9.74 -20.41 10.99
C GLN A 441 11.26 -20.37 11.23
N MET A 442 11.97 -19.44 10.60
CA MET A 442 13.42 -19.27 10.74
C MET A 442 13.81 -18.19 11.76
N LEU A 443 12.83 -17.47 12.31
CA LEU A 443 12.99 -16.43 13.35
C LEU A 443 12.61 -17.00 14.72
#